data_AF-A0A3D4JIX1-F1
#
_entry.id   AF-A0A3D4JIX1-F1
#
_cell.length_a   1.000
_cell.length_b   1.000
_cell.length_c   1.000
_cell.angle_alpha   90.00
_cell.angle_beta   90.00
_cell.angle_gamma   90.00
#
_symmetry.space_group_name_H-M   'P 1'
#
loop_
_entity.id
_entity.type
_entity.pdbx_description
1 polymer ?
#
loop_
_entity_poly.entity_id
_entity_poly.type
_entity_poly.pdbx_seq_one_letter_code
_entity_poly.pdbx_strand_id
1 'polypeptide(L)'
;MIMSIYIDFHVLQTVPPSCVNRDDTGSPKTAIYGGAVRARVSSQAWKHVMRESFKNLFKDEDIGCRTKFVAEMVEDEMLASDSSLDKTECHKKAVEALNMAGLTVKSAKKGETEKADALFFMSKKQAKAIAEYAIELNLKDKKEAEKVLKNALKENPSVDIALFGRMAANDPTLNYDASAQVAHAISTHAVENEYDYFTAVDDMQKDDNAGAGHLGTVEFNSSTLYRYATVNVSELSETIGAENAAETVKNFADAFVYSMPTGKSNSFANRTMPDSVYITVRKDQPVNLC
;
A
#
# COMPACT_ATOMS: atom_id res chain seq x y z
N MET A 1 6.92 11.77 -30.91
CA MET A 1 6.14 11.09 -29.86
C MET A 1 7.03 10.04 -29.25
N ILE A 2 7.34 10.16 -27.96
CA ILE A 2 8.00 9.07 -27.24
C ILE A 2 7.00 7.90 -27.27
N MET A 3 7.47 6.74 -27.71
CA MET A 3 6.65 5.54 -27.78
C MET A 3 6.48 4.98 -26.38
N SER A 4 5.26 4.91 -25.87
CA SER A 4 4.97 4.40 -24.53
C SER A 4 5.34 2.91 -24.45
N ILE A 5 6.06 2.52 -23.41
CA ILE A 5 6.43 1.12 -23.12
C ILE A 5 5.62 0.65 -21.92
N TYR A 6 4.83 -0.41 -22.12
CA TYR A 6 4.08 -1.09 -21.08
C TYR A 6 4.67 -2.47 -20.82
N ILE A 7 4.75 -2.87 -19.56
CA ILE A 7 5.10 -4.24 -19.16
C ILE A 7 3.90 -4.84 -18.45
N ASP A 8 3.27 -5.81 -19.11
CA ASP A 8 2.08 -6.49 -18.62
C ASP A 8 2.48 -7.81 -17.94
N PHE A 9 1.94 -8.04 -16.75
CA PHE A 9 2.16 -9.22 -15.92
C PHE A 9 0.87 -10.02 -15.82
N HIS A 10 0.91 -11.26 -16.31
CA HIS A 10 -0.19 -12.21 -16.25
C HIS A 10 0.23 -13.39 -15.40
N VAL A 11 -0.52 -13.64 -14.33
CA VAL A 11 -0.15 -14.67 -13.35
C VAL A 11 -1.36 -15.56 -13.09
N LEU A 12 -1.14 -16.88 -13.19
CA LEU A 12 -2.06 -17.89 -12.69
C LEU A 12 -1.52 -18.45 -11.38
N GLN A 13 -2.33 -18.42 -10.33
CA GLN A 13 -1.95 -18.90 -9.02
C GLN A 13 -3.09 -19.67 -8.37
N THR A 14 -2.87 -20.96 -8.15
CA THR A 14 -3.78 -21.82 -7.39
C THR A 14 -3.64 -21.53 -5.90
N VAL A 15 -4.77 -21.38 -5.22
CA VAL A 15 -4.85 -21.16 -3.77
C VAL A 15 -5.69 -22.28 -3.15
N PRO A 16 -5.20 -22.97 -2.10
CA PRO A 16 -5.96 -24.01 -1.42
C PRO A 16 -7.18 -23.44 -0.70
N PRO A 17 -8.06 -24.30 -0.12
CA PRO A 17 -9.15 -23.86 0.74
C PRO A 17 -8.68 -22.79 1.73
N SER A 18 -9.20 -21.57 1.60
CA SER A 18 -8.75 -20.43 2.38
C SER A 18 -9.67 -19.21 2.31
N CYS A 19 -9.37 -18.21 3.14
CA CYS A 19 -10.02 -16.91 3.15
C CYS A 19 -8.98 -15.78 3.09
N VAL A 20 -8.22 -15.74 1.98
CA VAL A 20 -7.10 -14.80 1.76
C VAL A 20 -7.52 -13.32 1.80
N ASN A 21 -8.75 -13.01 1.38
CA ASN A 21 -9.31 -11.67 1.40
C ASN A 21 -10.81 -11.71 1.65
N ARG A 22 -11.25 -11.08 2.74
CA ARG A 22 -12.62 -11.10 3.23
C ARG A 22 -13.29 -9.75 3.24
N ASP A 23 -14.62 -9.75 3.25
CA ASP A 23 -15.44 -8.57 3.49
C ASP A 23 -15.63 -8.29 4.99
N ASP A 24 -16.52 -7.37 5.31
CA ASP A 24 -16.88 -6.96 6.66
C ASP A 24 -17.65 -8.03 7.46
N THR A 25 -18.27 -8.99 6.78
CA THR A 25 -18.96 -10.13 7.41
C THR A 25 -18.02 -11.30 7.70
N GLY A 26 -16.82 -11.27 7.13
CA GLY A 26 -15.81 -12.32 7.30
C GLY A 26 -15.75 -13.32 6.14
N SER A 27 -16.64 -13.20 5.17
CA SER A 27 -16.74 -14.09 4.01
C SER A 27 -15.71 -13.76 2.92
N PRO A 28 -15.20 -14.76 2.17
CA PRO A 28 -14.34 -14.52 1.02
C PRO A 28 -15.00 -13.58 0.02
N LYS A 29 -14.26 -12.57 -0.44
CA LYS A 29 -14.79 -11.65 -1.46
C LYS A 29 -15.03 -12.40 -2.78
N THR A 30 -16.15 -12.10 -3.42
CA THR A 30 -16.50 -12.64 -4.74
C THR A 30 -16.76 -11.53 -5.76
N ALA A 31 -16.95 -11.90 -7.03
CA ALA A 31 -17.46 -11.06 -8.10
C ALA A 31 -18.23 -11.91 -9.12
N ILE A 32 -19.18 -11.30 -9.84
CA ILE A 32 -19.86 -11.95 -10.97
C ILE A 32 -19.04 -11.68 -12.23
N TYR A 33 -18.64 -12.74 -12.94
CA TYR A 33 -17.93 -12.64 -14.22
C TYR A 33 -18.42 -13.71 -15.19
N GLY A 34 -18.84 -13.28 -16.39
CA GLY A 34 -19.44 -14.16 -17.39
C GLY A 34 -20.70 -14.90 -16.87
N GLY A 35 -21.48 -14.26 -15.99
CA GLY A 35 -22.69 -14.85 -15.39
C GLY A 35 -22.45 -15.84 -14.23
N ALA A 36 -21.20 -16.11 -13.86
CA ALA A 36 -20.87 -17.01 -12.75
C ALA A 36 -20.18 -16.27 -11.59
N VAL A 37 -20.37 -16.76 -10.37
CA VAL A 37 -19.68 -16.26 -9.17
C VAL A 37 -18.22 -16.73 -9.20
N ARG A 38 -17.30 -15.79 -9.05
CA ARG A 38 -15.84 -16.00 -9.01
C ARG A 38 -15.28 -15.56 -7.68
N ALA A 39 -14.28 -16.27 -7.17
CA ALA A 39 -13.49 -15.78 -6.05
C ALA A 39 -12.79 -14.50 -6.49
N ARG A 40 -12.69 -13.52 -5.60
CA ARG A 40 -12.05 -12.23 -5.88
C ARG A 40 -11.10 -11.86 -4.75
N VAL A 41 -9.87 -11.54 -5.11
CA VAL A 41 -8.90 -10.91 -4.19
C VAL A 41 -8.69 -9.47 -4.64
N SER A 42 -8.92 -8.53 -3.72
CA SER A 42 -8.90 -7.11 -4.05
C SER A 42 -7.51 -6.62 -4.47
N SER A 43 -7.46 -5.72 -5.46
CA SER A 43 -6.21 -5.08 -5.88
C SER A 43 -5.51 -4.39 -4.70
N GLN A 44 -6.25 -3.82 -3.76
CA GLN A 44 -5.68 -3.20 -2.56
C GLN A 44 -5.01 -4.22 -1.61
N ALA A 45 -5.55 -5.44 -1.50
CA ALA A 45 -4.91 -6.50 -0.72
C ALA A 45 -3.56 -6.89 -1.33
N TRP A 46 -3.50 -7.04 -2.67
CA TRP A 46 -2.25 -7.29 -3.39
C TRP A 46 -1.27 -6.13 -3.28
N LYS A 47 -1.71 -4.90 -3.58
CA LYS A 47 -0.85 -3.70 -3.46
C LYS A 47 -0.31 -3.53 -2.04
N HIS A 48 -1.07 -3.90 -1.00
CA HIS A 48 -0.58 -3.84 0.38
C HIS A 48 0.61 -4.79 0.60
N VAL A 49 0.47 -6.08 0.27
CA VAL A 49 1.57 -7.03 0.47
C VAL A 49 2.76 -6.77 -0.45
N MET A 50 2.53 -6.22 -1.65
CA MET A 50 3.61 -5.74 -2.51
C MET A 50 4.40 -4.61 -1.84
N ARG A 51 3.72 -3.60 -1.26
CA ARG A 51 4.39 -2.52 -0.52
C ARG A 51 5.14 -3.01 0.71
N GLU A 52 4.62 -4.02 1.42
CA GLU A 52 5.37 -4.63 2.51
C GLU A 52 6.63 -5.34 2.00
N SER A 53 6.53 -6.01 0.84
CA SER A 53 7.68 -6.66 0.19
C SER A 53 8.72 -5.63 -0.30
N PHE A 54 8.28 -4.44 -0.73
CA PHE A 54 9.16 -3.35 -1.15
C PHE A 54 10.18 -2.94 -0.08
N LYS A 55 9.83 -3.04 1.21
CA LYS A 55 10.75 -2.76 2.34
C LYS A 55 12.02 -3.61 2.33
N ASN A 56 11.98 -4.78 1.67
CA ASN A 56 13.14 -5.66 1.53
C ASN A 56 13.77 -5.60 0.13
N LEU A 57 13.13 -4.95 -0.84
CA LEU A 57 13.56 -4.91 -2.24
C LEU A 57 14.15 -3.55 -2.63
N PHE A 58 13.74 -2.48 -1.96
CA PHE A 58 14.24 -1.13 -2.18
C PHE A 58 14.94 -0.62 -0.94
N LYS A 59 15.76 0.43 -1.10
CA LYS A 59 16.33 1.15 0.02
C LYS A 59 15.22 1.87 0.78
N ASP A 60 15.40 1.96 2.09
CA ASP A 60 14.50 2.65 3.00
C ASP A 60 14.14 4.09 2.59
N GLU A 61 15.08 4.80 1.96
CA GLU A 61 14.91 6.18 1.49
C GLU A 61 14.03 6.29 0.23
N ASP A 62 13.89 5.20 -0.52
CA ASP A 62 13.15 5.14 -1.79
C ASP A 62 11.70 4.67 -1.60
N ILE A 63 11.28 4.39 -0.36
CA ILE A 63 9.95 3.89 -0.01
C ILE A 63 9.17 4.96 0.77
N GLY A 64 7.87 5.03 0.53
CA GLY A 64 6.95 5.92 1.22
C GLY A 64 6.33 5.29 2.46
N CYS A 65 5.87 6.14 3.37
CA CYS A 65 5.05 5.75 4.50
C CYS A 65 3.65 6.34 4.36
N ARG A 66 2.62 5.49 4.48
CA ARG A 66 1.23 5.94 4.54
C ARG A 66 0.79 6.03 5.99
N THR A 67 0.67 7.24 6.51
CA THR A 67 0.38 7.47 7.92
C THR A 67 -0.50 8.70 8.14
N LYS A 68 -1.16 8.76 9.30
CA LYS A 68 -1.75 10.01 9.81
C LYS A 68 -0.77 10.79 10.68
N PHE A 69 0.31 10.15 11.12
CA PHE A 69 1.36 10.71 11.98
C PHE A 69 2.49 11.30 11.13
N VAL A 70 2.14 12.13 10.14
CA VAL A 70 3.13 12.76 9.24
C VAL A 70 4.04 13.73 9.96
N ALA A 71 3.58 14.36 11.05
CA ALA A 71 4.39 15.24 11.89
C ALA A 71 5.52 14.47 12.59
N GLU A 72 5.25 13.28 13.13
CA GLU A 72 6.27 12.41 13.73
C GLU A 72 7.33 12.01 12.70
N MET A 73 6.93 11.74 11.46
CA MET A 73 7.87 11.40 10.38
C MET A 73 8.84 12.55 10.06
N VAL A 74 8.38 13.81 10.08
CA VAL A 74 9.25 14.96 9.86
C VAL A 74 10.11 15.24 11.10
N GLU A 75 9.53 15.10 12.29
CA GLU A 75 10.22 15.24 13.57
C GLU A 75 11.39 14.25 13.69
N ASP A 76 11.18 12.98 13.34
CA ASP A 76 12.23 11.96 13.36
C ASP A 76 13.39 12.33 12.43
N GLU A 77 13.12 12.91 11.25
CA GLU A 77 14.15 13.38 10.32
C GLU A 77 14.88 14.65 10.83
N MET A 78 14.18 15.54 11.56
CA MET A 78 14.83 16.68 12.23
C MET A 78 15.81 16.20 13.31
N LEU A 79 15.38 15.26 14.16
CA LEU A 79 16.20 14.71 15.24
C LEU A 79 17.37 13.86 14.71
N ALA A 80 17.18 13.18 13.57
CA ALA A 80 18.26 12.49 12.88
C ALA A 80 19.31 13.45 12.32
N SER A 81 18.90 14.66 11.94
CA SER A 81 19.80 15.71 11.43
C SER A 81 20.55 16.42 12.56
N ASP A 82 19.87 16.74 13.65
CA ASP A 82 20.46 17.33 14.86
C ASP A 82 19.81 16.78 16.13
N SER A 83 20.51 15.86 16.79
CA SER A 83 20.05 15.19 18.00
C SER A 83 20.00 16.09 19.23
N SER A 84 20.54 17.32 19.15
CA SER A 84 20.52 18.29 20.26
C SER A 84 19.23 19.09 20.34
N LEU A 85 18.38 19.02 19.30
CA LEU A 85 17.11 19.73 19.25
C LEU A 85 16.11 19.16 20.25
N ASP A 86 15.30 20.04 20.85
CA ASP A 86 14.20 19.62 21.71
C ASP A 86 13.09 18.96 20.89
N LYS A 87 12.68 17.76 21.32
CA LYS A 87 11.65 16.96 20.66
C LYS A 87 10.31 17.71 20.55
N THR A 88 9.93 18.44 21.59
CA THR A 88 8.65 19.18 21.63
C THR A 88 8.68 20.37 20.67
N GLU A 89 9.82 21.05 20.57
CA GLU A 89 10.00 22.12 19.59
C GLU A 89 10.02 21.60 18.15
N CYS A 90 10.70 20.47 17.88
CA CYS A 90 10.70 19.83 16.57
C CYS A 90 9.29 19.46 16.12
N HIS A 91 8.50 18.84 17.01
CA HIS A 91 7.12 18.47 16.71
C HIS A 91 6.27 19.69 16.33
N LYS A 92 6.38 20.79 17.09
CA LYS A 92 5.65 22.03 16.79
C LYS A 92 6.04 22.61 15.43
N LYS A 93 7.34 22.65 15.12
CA LYS A 93 7.84 23.12 13.82
C LYS A 93 7.38 22.22 12.67
N ALA A 94 7.39 20.90 12.86
CA ALA A 94 6.89 19.94 11.88
C ALA A 94 5.41 20.18 11.55
N VAL A 95 4.58 20.36 12.58
CA VAL A 95 3.15 20.65 12.44
C VAL A 95 2.92 21.97 11.70
N GLU A 96 3.65 23.03 12.07
CA GLU A 96 3.53 24.32 11.41
C GLU A 96 3.92 24.21 9.92
N ALA A 97 5.06 23.58 9.63
CA ALA A 97 5.55 23.36 8.27
C ALA A 97 4.57 22.56 7.42
N LEU A 98 3.99 21.47 7.96
CA LEU A 98 3.01 20.65 7.24
C LEU A 98 1.71 21.41 6.98
N ASN A 99 1.22 22.20 7.94
CA ASN A 99 0.05 23.05 7.74
C ASN A 99 0.29 24.11 6.66
N MET A 100 1.47 24.73 6.62
CA MET A 100 1.86 25.62 5.52
C MET A 100 1.98 24.89 4.19
N ALA A 101 2.44 23.64 4.20
CA ALA A 101 2.54 22.81 2.99
C ALA A 101 1.16 22.36 2.43
N GLY A 102 0.05 22.73 3.07
CA GLY A 102 -1.32 22.37 2.64
C GLY A 102 -1.86 21.08 3.26
N LEU A 103 -1.16 20.52 4.26
CA LEU A 103 -1.60 19.36 5.03
C LEU A 103 -2.21 19.78 6.36
N THR A 104 -3.52 19.64 6.50
CA THR A 104 -4.20 19.93 7.77
C THR A 104 -3.85 18.87 8.81
N VAL A 105 -3.04 19.27 9.79
CA VAL A 105 -2.73 18.48 10.99
C VAL A 105 -3.51 19.07 12.16
N LYS A 106 -4.41 18.27 12.74
CA LYS A 106 -5.26 18.73 13.85
C LYS A 106 -4.49 18.79 15.14
N SER A 107 -4.64 19.91 15.85
CA SER A 107 -4.19 20.07 17.23
C SER A 107 -4.80 19.00 18.11
N ALA A 108 -3.97 18.26 18.83
CA ALA A 108 -4.43 17.18 19.68
C ALA A 108 -5.12 17.69 20.96
N LYS A 109 -6.05 16.89 21.50
CA LYS A 109 -6.55 17.10 22.87
C LYS A 109 -5.41 16.81 23.86
N LYS A 110 -5.44 17.43 25.04
CA LYS A 110 -4.40 17.32 26.07
C LYS A 110 -4.06 15.83 26.35
N GLY A 111 -2.89 15.36 25.89
CA GLY A 111 -2.42 13.98 26.06
C GLY A 111 -2.49 13.06 24.82
N GLU A 112 -2.99 13.53 23.68
CA GLU A 112 -2.95 12.80 22.40
C GLU A 112 -1.88 13.37 21.46
N THR A 113 -1.32 12.56 20.55
CA THR A 113 -0.42 13.05 19.48
C THR A 113 -1.22 13.64 18.33
N GLU A 114 -0.69 14.70 17.71
CA GLU A 114 -1.31 15.37 16.58
C GLU A 114 -1.34 14.48 15.33
N LYS A 115 -2.46 14.50 14.60
CA LYS A 115 -2.70 13.63 13.45
C LYS A 115 -3.27 14.43 12.29
N ALA A 116 -2.85 14.08 11.08
CA ALA A 116 -3.48 14.56 9.86
C ALA A 116 -4.94 14.08 9.75
N ASP A 117 -5.76 14.91 9.11
CA ASP A 117 -7.18 14.62 8.89
C ASP A 117 -7.42 13.34 8.09
N ALA A 118 -6.54 13.06 7.13
CA ALA A 118 -6.58 11.90 6.26
C ALA A 118 -5.23 11.15 6.30
N LEU A 119 -5.26 9.89 5.85
CA LEU A 119 -4.02 9.17 5.58
C LEU A 119 -3.28 9.88 4.45
N PHE A 120 -2.04 10.28 4.71
CA PHE A 120 -1.19 10.87 3.70
C PHE A 120 -0.02 9.93 3.38
N PHE A 121 0.44 9.97 2.14
CA PHE A 121 1.52 9.11 1.65
C PHE A 121 2.73 9.99 1.36
N MET A 122 3.79 9.83 2.15
CA MET A 122 4.97 10.70 2.10
C MET A 122 6.24 9.86 2.01
N SER A 123 7.18 10.28 1.15
CA SER A 123 8.50 9.65 1.08
C SER A 123 9.40 10.13 2.22
N LYS A 124 10.41 9.33 2.62
CA LYS A 124 11.43 9.79 3.57
C LYS A 124 12.18 11.03 3.04
N LYS A 125 12.47 11.07 1.74
CA LYS A 125 13.10 12.24 1.10
C LYS A 125 12.25 13.51 1.20
N GLN A 126 10.93 13.39 1.03
CA GLN A 126 9.99 14.51 1.23
C GLN A 126 9.97 14.96 2.71
N ALA A 127 9.96 14.01 3.64
CA ALA A 127 10.00 14.32 5.07
C ALA A 127 11.30 15.03 5.47
N LYS A 128 12.44 14.55 4.96
CA LYS A 128 13.76 15.13 5.18
C LYS A 128 13.86 16.55 4.60
N ALA A 129 13.39 16.77 3.37
CA ALA A 129 13.38 18.10 2.78
C ALA A 129 12.55 19.08 3.62
N ILE A 130 11.37 18.67 4.10
CA ILE A 130 10.57 19.50 5.02
C ILE A 130 11.31 19.75 6.33
N ALA A 131 11.99 18.73 6.88
CA ALA A 131 12.73 18.83 8.12
C ALA A 131 13.86 19.86 8.02
N GLU A 132 14.68 19.79 6.97
CA GLU A 132 15.76 20.74 6.67
C GLU A 132 15.20 22.16 6.55
N TYR A 133 14.14 22.36 5.76
CA TYR A 133 13.50 23.66 5.62
C TYR A 133 12.92 24.17 6.94
N ALA A 134 12.31 23.32 7.76
CA ALA A 134 11.73 23.73 9.04
C ALA A 134 12.79 24.07 10.11
N ILE A 135 14.01 23.53 10.00
CA ILE A 135 15.14 23.92 10.85
C ILE A 135 15.71 25.28 10.40
N GLU A 136 15.92 25.46 9.09
CA GLU A 136 16.52 26.67 8.51
C GLU A 136 15.56 27.87 8.46
N LEU A 137 14.27 27.64 8.23
CA LEU A 137 13.25 28.69 8.19
C LEU A 137 13.03 29.27 9.58
N ASN A 138 13.65 30.40 9.84
CA ASN A 138 13.04 31.44 10.66
C ASN A 138 11.90 32.05 9.84
N LEU A 139 10.72 31.38 9.81
CA LEU A 139 9.45 31.65 9.09
C LEU A 139 8.99 33.13 8.96
N LYS A 140 9.85 34.02 8.43
CA LYS A 140 9.65 35.47 8.41
C LYS A 140 8.81 35.91 7.21
N ASP A 141 8.91 35.22 6.07
CA ASP A 141 7.98 35.36 4.96
C ASP A 141 7.18 34.08 4.75
N LYS A 142 5.90 34.13 5.16
CA LYS A 142 4.98 32.99 5.11
C LYS A 142 4.69 32.52 3.68
N LYS A 143 4.70 33.42 2.68
CA LYS A 143 4.34 33.04 1.31
C LYS A 143 5.45 32.28 0.60
N GLU A 144 6.70 32.68 0.82
CA GLU A 144 7.85 31.98 0.27
C GLU A 144 8.00 30.60 0.92
N ALA A 145 7.86 30.54 2.25
CA ALA A 145 7.87 29.27 3.00
C ALA A 145 6.79 28.29 2.50
N GLU A 146 5.55 28.77 2.29
CA GLU A 146 4.45 27.95 1.76
C GLU A 146 4.81 27.30 0.41
N LYS A 147 5.39 28.09 -0.50
CA LYS A 147 5.76 27.62 -1.85
C LYS A 147 6.89 26.59 -1.78
N VAL A 148 7.92 26.84 -0.99
CA VAL A 148 9.07 25.93 -0.84
C VAL A 148 8.63 24.61 -0.22
N LEU A 149 7.84 24.64 0.86
CA LEU A 149 7.35 23.44 1.53
C LEU A 149 6.40 22.61 0.65
N LYS A 150 5.52 23.28 -0.12
CA LYS A 150 4.67 22.61 -1.12
C LYS A 150 5.50 21.96 -2.22
N ASN A 151 6.55 22.63 -2.69
CA ASN A 151 7.47 22.05 -3.67
C ASN A 151 8.23 20.85 -3.08
N ALA A 152 8.66 20.92 -1.83
CA ALA A 152 9.33 19.81 -1.14
C ALA A 152 8.44 18.55 -1.06
N LEU A 153 7.11 18.71 -0.89
CA LEU A 153 6.15 17.61 -0.94
C LEU A 153 5.86 17.07 -2.35
N LYS A 154 6.16 17.85 -3.38
CA LYS A 154 6.02 17.43 -4.77
C LYS A 154 7.29 16.73 -5.19
N GLU A 155 8.45 17.33 -5.02
CA GLU A 155 9.71 16.77 -5.45
C GLU A 155 10.02 15.42 -4.74
N ASN A 156 10.86 14.60 -5.38
CA ASN A 156 11.34 13.32 -4.84
C ASN A 156 10.25 12.35 -4.33
N PRO A 157 9.26 11.98 -5.18
CA PRO A 157 8.33 10.91 -4.82
C PRO A 157 9.10 9.60 -4.59
N SER A 158 8.65 8.81 -3.63
CA SER A 158 9.15 7.45 -3.44
C SER A 158 8.67 6.55 -4.58
N VAL A 159 9.33 5.41 -4.74
CA VAL A 159 9.05 4.42 -5.78
C VAL A 159 7.60 3.92 -5.73
N ASP A 160 7.07 3.70 -4.52
CA ASP A 160 5.70 3.28 -4.31
C ASP A 160 4.65 4.38 -4.59
N ILE A 161 5.00 5.65 -4.40
CA ILE A 161 4.18 6.80 -4.85
C ILE A 161 4.19 6.86 -6.38
N ALA A 162 5.34 6.73 -7.03
CA ALA A 162 5.44 6.74 -8.49
C ALA A 162 4.68 5.56 -9.13
N LEU A 163 4.70 4.39 -8.51
CA LEU A 163 3.99 3.21 -8.99
C LEU A 163 2.48 3.28 -8.72
N PHE A 164 2.07 3.60 -7.50
CA PHE A 164 0.67 3.46 -7.07
C PHE A 164 -0.10 4.76 -6.94
N GLY A 165 0.56 5.89 -7.15
CA GLY A 165 0.00 7.22 -7.04
C GLY A 165 -0.20 7.68 -5.60
N ARG A 166 -0.55 8.96 -5.47
CA ARG A 166 -0.96 9.60 -4.20
C ARG A 166 -2.19 10.44 -4.46
N MET A 167 -3.21 10.28 -3.62
CA MET A 167 -4.36 11.17 -3.57
C MET A 167 -4.30 12.01 -2.30
N ALA A 168 -4.29 13.32 -2.45
CA ALA A 168 -4.31 14.31 -1.37
C ALA A 168 -5.64 15.08 -1.46
N ALA A 169 -6.58 14.76 -0.58
CA ALA A 169 -7.93 15.34 -0.64
C ALA A 169 -7.97 16.85 -0.38
N ASN A 170 -7.09 17.35 0.50
CA ASN A 170 -7.08 18.75 0.90
C ASN A 170 -6.41 19.67 -0.14
N ASP A 171 -5.42 19.16 -0.86
CA ASP A 171 -4.72 19.90 -1.93
C ASP A 171 -4.48 18.96 -3.13
N PRO A 172 -5.35 19.02 -4.16
CA PRO A 172 -5.20 18.21 -5.37
C PRO A 172 -3.88 18.43 -6.12
N THR A 173 -3.18 19.54 -5.89
CA THR A 173 -1.89 19.81 -6.54
C THR A 173 -0.77 18.91 -6.01
N LEU A 174 -0.98 18.22 -4.89
CA LEU A 174 -0.09 17.21 -4.33
C LEU A 174 -0.39 15.80 -4.84
N ASN A 175 -1.38 15.63 -5.72
CA ASN A 175 -1.67 14.33 -6.32
C ASN A 175 -0.50 13.85 -7.19
N TYR A 176 -0.28 12.54 -7.16
CA TYR A 176 0.63 11.85 -8.05
C TYR A 176 -0.14 10.80 -8.83
N ASP A 177 -0.04 10.85 -10.15
CA ASP A 177 -0.61 9.84 -11.02
C ASP A 177 0.20 8.54 -10.93
N ALA A 178 -0.51 7.43 -10.97
CA ALA A 178 0.07 6.10 -10.81
C ALA A 178 0.58 5.58 -12.15
N SER A 179 1.86 5.19 -12.22
CA SER A 179 2.42 4.52 -13.41
C SER A 179 2.07 3.03 -13.49
N ALA A 180 1.53 2.42 -12.43
CA ALA A 180 1.17 1.01 -12.39
C ALA A 180 -0.33 0.77 -12.16
N GLN A 181 -0.90 -0.13 -12.96
CA GLN A 181 -2.27 -0.61 -12.81
C GLN A 181 -2.22 -2.04 -12.25
N VAL A 182 -3.03 -2.32 -11.22
CA VAL A 182 -3.15 -3.66 -10.63
C VAL A 182 -4.63 -4.01 -10.55
N ALA A 183 -5.04 -5.06 -11.26
CA ALA A 183 -6.42 -5.49 -11.29
C ALA A 183 -6.82 -6.23 -10.01
N HIS A 184 -8.13 -6.36 -9.79
CA HIS A 184 -8.63 -7.39 -8.88
C HIS A 184 -8.29 -8.76 -9.48
N ALA A 185 -7.76 -9.67 -8.66
CA ALA A 185 -7.58 -11.04 -9.09
C ALA A 185 -8.91 -11.78 -8.98
N ILE A 186 -9.29 -12.51 -10.02
CA ILE A 186 -10.53 -13.29 -10.04
C ILE A 186 -10.25 -14.75 -10.42
N SER A 187 -11.10 -15.68 -9.98
CA SER A 187 -10.94 -17.09 -10.33
C SER A 187 -11.28 -17.39 -11.79
N THR A 188 -10.50 -18.26 -12.42
CA THR A 188 -10.71 -18.71 -13.82
C THR A 188 -11.89 -19.68 -13.97
N HIS A 189 -12.35 -20.28 -12.87
CA HIS A 189 -13.55 -21.11 -12.78
C HIS A 189 -14.56 -20.54 -11.77
N ALA A 190 -15.82 -20.99 -11.84
CA ALA A 190 -16.83 -20.65 -10.85
C ALA A 190 -16.41 -21.19 -9.47
N VAL A 191 -16.85 -20.52 -8.41
CA VAL A 191 -16.63 -20.97 -7.03
C VAL A 191 -17.93 -20.98 -6.26
N GLU A 192 -18.01 -21.89 -5.30
CA GLU A 192 -19.01 -21.89 -4.24
C GLU A 192 -18.26 -21.67 -2.93
N ASN A 193 -18.83 -20.85 -2.04
CA ASN A 193 -18.26 -20.69 -0.71
C ASN A 193 -18.68 -21.89 0.15
N GLU A 194 -17.72 -22.44 0.87
CA GLU A 194 -17.91 -23.52 1.82
C GLU A 194 -17.88 -22.96 3.25
N TYR A 195 -18.51 -23.67 4.18
CA TYR A 195 -18.65 -23.27 5.57
C TYR A 195 -17.92 -24.27 6.47
N ASP A 196 -16.96 -23.77 7.24
CA ASP A 196 -16.31 -24.53 8.31
C ASP A 196 -16.99 -24.23 9.65
N TYR A 197 -17.59 -25.24 10.25
CA TYR A 197 -18.19 -25.17 11.58
C TYR A 197 -17.18 -25.67 12.62
N PHE A 198 -16.72 -24.78 13.49
CA PHE A 198 -15.70 -25.11 14.49
C PHE A 198 -16.19 -24.83 15.89
N THR A 199 -15.70 -25.61 16.85
CA THR A 199 -15.87 -25.38 18.28
C THR A 199 -14.54 -25.04 18.93
N ALA A 200 -14.58 -24.25 20.00
CA ALA A 200 -13.46 -24.14 20.93
C ALA A 200 -13.84 -24.88 22.22
N VAL A 201 -13.02 -25.84 22.61
CA VAL A 201 -13.27 -26.66 23.80
C VAL A 201 -12.71 -25.97 25.05
N ASP A 202 -13.45 -26.02 26.15
CA ASP A 202 -12.97 -25.57 27.47
C ASP A 202 -12.39 -26.76 28.24
N ASP A 203 -11.05 -26.81 28.33
CA ASP A 203 -10.31 -27.90 28.98
C ASP A 203 -10.58 -28.02 30.49
N MET A 204 -11.16 -27.00 31.14
CA MET A 204 -11.45 -27.00 32.58
C MET A 204 -12.94 -27.24 32.91
N GLN A 205 -13.79 -27.47 31.90
CA GLN A 205 -15.22 -27.67 32.10
C GLN A 205 -15.52 -29.05 32.71
N LYS A 206 -16.42 -29.11 33.71
CA LYS A 206 -16.82 -30.37 34.38
C LYS A 206 -17.82 -31.16 33.54
N ASP A 207 -17.72 -32.49 33.60
CA ASP A 207 -18.25 -33.55 32.71
C ASP A 207 -19.76 -33.61 32.36
N ASP A 208 -20.56 -32.57 32.59
CA ASP A 208 -22.03 -32.61 32.34
C ASP A 208 -22.48 -31.92 31.05
N ASN A 209 -21.56 -31.33 30.26
CA ASN A 209 -21.83 -30.82 28.91
C ASN A 209 -20.63 -31.12 28.01
N ALA A 210 -20.87 -31.34 26.71
CA ALA A 210 -19.87 -31.77 25.71
C ALA A 210 -18.76 -30.73 25.36
N GLY A 211 -18.29 -29.95 26.33
CA GLY A 211 -17.05 -29.19 26.28
C GLY A 211 -17.00 -28.00 25.33
N ALA A 212 -18.03 -27.73 24.51
CA ALA A 212 -18.03 -26.62 23.56
C ALA A 212 -18.23 -25.26 24.26
N GLY A 213 -17.13 -24.58 24.58
CA GLY A 213 -17.11 -23.23 25.15
C GLY A 213 -17.43 -22.13 24.12
N HIS A 214 -17.27 -22.42 22.82
CA HIS A 214 -17.66 -21.53 21.73
C HIS A 214 -18.01 -22.34 20.47
N LEU A 215 -18.96 -21.84 19.67
CA LEU A 215 -19.28 -22.32 18.33
C LEU A 215 -19.15 -21.15 17.34
N GLY A 216 -18.44 -21.37 16.25
CA GLY A 216 -18.27 -20.38 15.20
C GLY A 216 -18.36 -20.99 13.81
N THR A 217 -18.55 -20.12 12.81
CA THR A 217 -18.54 -20.49 11.40
C THR A 217 -17.56 -19.59 10.66
N VAL A 218 -16.76 -20.17 9.76
CA VAL A 218 -15.88 -19.44 8.84
C VAL A 218 -16.19 -19.88 7.41
N GLU A 219 -16.41 -18.91 6.53
CA GLU A 219 -16.49 -19.18 5.10
C GLU A 219 -15.09 -19.24 4.47
N PHE A 220 -14.92 -20.15 3.52
CA PHE A 220 -13.70 -20.30 2.72
C PHE A 220 -14.03 -20.76 1.29
N ASN A 221 -13.07 -20.65 0.39
CA ASN A 221 -13.13 -21.30 -0.91
C ASN A 221 -11.71 -21.68 -1.38
N SER A 222 -11.62 -22.46 -2.46
CA SER A 222 -10.37 -22.72 -3.18
C SER A 222 -10.51 -22.28 -4.62
N SER A 223 -9.44 -21.76 -5.21
CA SER A 223 -9.51 -21.28 -6.60
C SER A 223 -8.17 -21.13 -7.29
N THR A 224 -8.18 -21.26 -8.61
CA THR A 224 -7.11 -20.76 -9.49
C THR A 224 -7.39 -19.31 -9.83
N LEU A 225 -6.60 -18.40 -9.27
CA LEU A 225 -6.72 -16.97 -9.50
C LEU A 225 -5.93 -16.55 -10.73
N TYR A 226 -6.56 -15.78 -11.61
CA TYR A 226 -5.87 -14.97 -12.61
C TYR A 226 -5.62 -13.58 -12.03
N ARG A 227 -4.35 -13.17 -12.06
CA ARG A 227 -3.85 -11.90 -11.54
C ARG A 227 -3.23 -11.11 -12.69
N TYR A 228 -3.57 -9.83 -12.76
CA TYR A 228 -3.06 -8.93 -13.79
C TYR A 228 -2.52 -7.63 -13.20
N ALA A 229 -1.38 -7.19 -13.70
CA ALA A 229 -0.85 -5.86 -13.46
C ALA A 229 -0.13 -5.36 -14.71
N THR A 230 -0.01 -4.04 -14.87
CA THR A 230 0.82 -3.42 -15.91
C THR A 230 1.58 -2.23 -15.35
N VAL A 231 2.78 -1.98 -15.85
CA VAL A 231 3.57 -0.79 -15.53
C VAL A 231 3.84 -0.01 -16.81
N ASN A 232 3.46 1.27 -16.82
CA ASN A 232 3.87 2.23 -17.82
C ASN A 232 5.31 2.68 -17.52
N VAL A 233 6.27 2.02 -18.16
CA VAL A 233 7.70 2.26 -17.96
C VAL A 233 8.09 3.66 -18.41
N SER A 234 7.42 4.20 -19.44
CA SER A 234 7.70 5.54 -19.94
C SER A 234 7.36 6.62 -18.91
N GLU A 235 6.14 6.62 -18.37
CA GLU A 235 5.76 7.56 -17.28
C GLU A 235 6.61 7.36 -16.02
N LEU A 236 6.92 6.11 -15.68
CA LEU A 236 7.79 5.83 -14.55
C LEU A 236 9.18 6.43 -14.77
N SER A 237 9.75 6.29 -15.97
CA SER A 237 11.06 6.84 -16.32
C SER A 237 11.11 8.37 -16.31
N GLU A 238 10.00 9.04 -16.65
CA GLU A 238 9.89 10.50 -16.54
C GLU A 238 9.87 10.95 -15.07
N THR A 239 9.36 10.10 -14.16
CA THR A 239 9.20 10.43 -12.74
C THR A 239 10.46 10.14 -11.91
N ILE A 240 11.11 8.99 -12.13
CA ILE A 240 12.25 8.53 -11.30
C ILE A 240 13.56 8.34 -12.07
N GLY A 241 13.57 8.63 -13.37
CA GLY A 241 14.71 8.41 -14.25
C GLY A 241 14.76 6.98 -14.84
N ALA A 242 15.41 6.85 -16.00
CA ALA A 242 15.40 5.60 -16.78
C ALA A 242 16.09 4.41 -16.08
N GLU A 243 17.22 4.65 -15.41
CA GLU A 243 17.97 3.59 -14.70
C GLU A 243 17.15 3.03 -13.52
N ASN A 244 16.64 3.93 -12.67
CA ASN A 244 15.78 3.54 -11.55
C ASN A 244 14.48 2.88 -12.03
N ALA A 245 13.88 3.34 -13.14
CA ALA A 245 12.67 2.73 -13.68
C ALA A 245 12.86 1.24 -14.04
N ALA A 246 13.99 0.87 -14.63
CA ALA A 246 14.27 -0.52 -14.97
C ALA A 246 14.39 -1.41 -13.71
N GLU A 247 15.13 -0.95 -12.70
CA GLU A 247 15.25 -1.65 -11.42
C GLU A 247 13.91 -1.73 -10.69
N THR A 248 13.15 -0.63 -10.67
CA THR A 248 11.81 -0.58 -10.09
C THR A 248 10.87 -1.58 -10.74
N VAL A 249 10.86 -1.71 -12.07
CA VAL A 249 10.00 -2.69 -12.75
C VAL A 249 10.38 -4.12 -12.38
N LYS A 250 11.68 -4.41 -12.27
CA LYS A 250 12.16 -5.73 -11.82
C LYS A 250 11.68 -6.03 -10.40
N ASN A 251 11.89 -5.12 -9.46
CA ASN A 251 11.47 -5.28 -8.07
C ASN A 251 9.93 -5.29 -7.93
N PHE A 252 9.22 -4.57 -8.80
CA PHE A 252 7.77 -4.66 -8.92
C PHE A 252 7.33 -6.06 -9.37
N ALA A 253 8.01 -6.64 -10.36
CA ALA A 253 7.76 -8.00 -10.82
C ALA A 253 7.98 -9.01 -9.70
N ASP A 254 9.10 -8.90 -8.97
CA ASP A 254 9.40 -9.77 -7.82
C ASP A 254 8.33 -9.64 -6.73
N ALA A 255 7.97 -8.42 -6.33
CA ALA A 255 6.92 -8.20 -5.36
C ALA A 255 5.57 -8.73 -5.85
N PHE A 256 5.22 -8.54 -7.12
CA PHE A 256 3.97 -9.05 -7.68
C PHE A 256 3.97 -10.58 -7.68
N VAL A 257 5.03 -11.24 -8.14
CA VAL A 257 5.07 -12.70 -8.24
C VAL A 257 5.16 -13.39 -6.88
N TYR A 258 6.02 -12.90 -5.97
CA TYR A 258 6.38 -13.60 -4.73
C TYR A 258 5.57 -13.18 -3.49
N SER A 259 4.88 -12.03 -3.51
CA SER A 259 4.04 -11.61 -2.38
C SER A 259 2.61 -12.16 -2.49
N MET A 260 1.95 -12.37 -1.35
CA MET A 260 0.58 -12.89 -1.27
C MET A 260 -0.15 -12.38 -0.03
N PRO A 261 -1.44 -11.98 -0.13
CA PRO A 261 -2.28 -11.66 1.01
C PRO A 261 -2.32 -12.79 2.05
N THR A 262 -2.12 -12.45 3.32
CA THR A 262 -1.96 -13.41 4.42
C THR A 262 -3.22 -13.60 5.26
N GLY A 263 -4.39 -13.21 4.72
CA GLY A 263 -5.67 -13.36 5.39
C GLY A 263 -5.92 -14.80 5.84
N LYS A 264 -6.19 -14.98 7.14
CA LYS A 264 -6.44 -16.29 7.78
C LYS A 264 -5.34 -17.34 7.51
N SER A 265 -4.12 -16.91 7.18
CA SER A 265 -3.00 -17.81 6.83
C SER A 265 -2.65 -18.81 7.94
N ASN A 266 -2.66 -18.41 9.21
CA ASN A 266 -2.37 -19.32 10.32
C ASN A 266 -3.40 -20.46 10.47
N SER A 267 -4.65 -20.23 10.07
CA SER A 267 -5.72 -21.23 10.18
C SER A 267 -5.82 -22.12 8.94
N PHE A 268 -5.40 -21.64 7.77
CA PHE A 268 -5.57 -22.35 6.48
C PHE A 268 -4.26 -22.74 5.77
N ALA A 269 -3.09 -22.34 6.28
CA ALA A 269 -1.79 -22.58 5.66
C ALA A 269 -1.75 -22.25 4.15
N ASN A 270 -2.27 -21.09 3.78
CA ASN A 270 -2.68 -20.77 2.41
C ASN A 270 -1.59 -20.15 1.51
N ARG A 271 -0.31 -20.25 1.86
CA ARG A 271 0.78 -19.65 1.06
C ARG A 271 1.08 -20.53 -0.16
N THR A 272 1.00 -19.94 -1.34
CA THR A 272 1.36 -20.61 -2.60
C THR A 272 2.23 -19.72 -3.48
N MET A 273 2.85 -20.34 -4.48
CA MET A 273 3.54 -19.67 -5.57
C MET A 273 2.68 -19.69 -6.83
N PRO A 274 2.82 -18.71 -7.74
CA PRO A 274 2.27 -18.82 -9.09
C PRO A 274 2.64 -20.11 -9.81
N ASP A 275 1.66 -20.73 -10.44
CA ASP A 275 1.84 -21.90 -11.31
C ASP A 275 2.36 -21.49 -12.70
N SER A 276 2.00 -20.27 -13.13
CA SER A 276 2.43 -19.70 -14.40
C SER A 276 2.56 -18.19 -14.31
N VAL A 277 3.62 -17.67 -14.93
CA VAL A 277 3.90 -16.24 -15.07
C VAL A 277 4.19 -15.96 -16.54
N TYR A 278 3.40 -15.08 -17.15
CA TYR A 278 3.58 -14.62 -18.52
C TYR A 278 3.72 -13.10 -18.51
N ILE A 279 4.83 -12.60 -19.08
CA ILE A 279 5.16 -11.18 -19.11
C ILE A 279 5.23 -10.73 -20.56
N THR A 280 4.59 -9.61 -20.89
CA THR A 280 4.68 -9.02 -22.23
C THR A 280 5.23 -7.61 -22.18
N VAL A 281 6.00 -7.25 -23.21
CA VAL A 281 6.47 -5.88 -23.42
C VAL A 281 5.70 -5.32 -24.60
N ARG A 282 4.94 -4.25 -24.36
CA ARG A 282 4.04 -3.64 -25.33
C ARG A 282 4.45 -2.21 -25.61
N LYS A 283 4.23 -1.77 -26.86
CA LYS A 283 4.56 -0.42 -27.35
C LYS A 283 3.32 0.38 -27.76
N ASP A 284 2.15 -0.22 -27.60
CA ASP A 284 0.85 0.28 -28.00
C ASP A 284 0.01 0.61 -26.77
N GLN A 285 -0.58 -0.41 -26.15
CA GLN A 285 -1.48 -0.28 -25.00
C GLN A 285 -1.32 -1.50 -24.09
N PRO A 286 -1.57 -1.36 -22.78
CA PRO A 286 -1.63 -2.50 -21.88
C PRO A 286 -2.87 -3.36 -22.18
N VAL A 287 -2.73 -4.69 -22.13
CA VAL A 287 -3.82 -5.62 -22.44
C VAL A 287 -4.05 -6.58 -21.29
N ASN A 288 -5.22 -6.50 -20.65
CA ASN A 288 -5.67 -7.49 -19.68
C ASN A 288 -6.35 -8.68 -20.40
N LEU A 289 -5.95 -9.91 -20.07
CA LEU A 289 -6.50 -11.15 -20.63
C LEU A 289 -7.67 -11.75 -19.82
N CYS A 290 -8.21 -11.01 -18.85
CA CYS A 290 -9.48 -11.35 -18.18
C CYS A 290 -10.63 -11.41 -19.19
#